data_AF-A0A1C0YW22-F1
#
_entry.id   AF-A0A1C0YW22-F1
#
_cell.length_a   1.000
_cell.length_b   1.000
_cell.length_c   1.000
_cell.angle_alpha   90.00
_cell.angle_beta   90.00
_cell.angle_gamma   90.00
#
_symmetry.space_group_name_H-M   'P 1'
#
loop_
_entity.id
_entity.type
_entity.pdbx_description
1 polymer ?
#
loop_
_entity_poly.entity_id
_entity_poly.type
_entity_poly.pdbx_seq_one_letter_code
_entity_poly.pdbx_strand_id
1 'polypeptide(L)'
;MATIQEINEQARTLKREGKYDEALSLYSEGLKALNNALEQFEATGEAQVVVEGTEPATLDFILFQLQSTYYNLAKIAYLKEDPSYAIRAYLAAMHIEISKVASDIRTGQLSEDYKKAFRQIPQEAVAQLPHPAAAYIYFERDKPRHIAHAFMDYNEDFLKSAEANPKYVAAYKAKLRGDGSYEDVLKEQGITEEESNAAELQFYWPFGARFFMKNGLDWSRIDATNVFEIYFESEERQTR
;
A
#
# COMPACT_ATOMS: atom_id res chain seq x y z
N MET A 1 -16.62 -17.60 12.80
CA MET A 1 -16.23 -16.66 11.73
C MET A 1 -14.73 -16.73 11.61
N ALA A 2 -14.18 -16.69 10.40
CA ALA A 2 -12.73 -16.60 10.23
C ALA A 2 -12.23 -15.27 10.81
N THR A 3 -11.05 -15.29 11.41
CA THR A 3 -10.33 -14.10 11.86
C THR A 3 -9.82 -13.29 10.65
N ILE A 4 -9.50 -12.01 10.86
CA ILE A 4 -8.87 -11.19 9.81
C ILE A 4 -7.52 -11.78 9.37
N GLN A 5 -6.76 -12.40 10.28
CA GLN A 5 -5.52 -13.08 9.93
C GLN A 5 -5.77 -14.26 8.97
N GLU A 6 -6.76 -15.11 9.27
CA GLU A 6 -7.13 -16.25 8.42
C GLU A 6 -7.62 -15.79 7.04
N ILE A 7 -8.44 -14.73 6.98
CA ILE A 7 -8.90 -14.13 5.72
C ILE A 7 -7.69 -13.68 4.88
N ASN A 8 -6.76 -12.94 5.50
CA ASN A 8 -5.56 -12.44 4.81
C ASN A 8 -4.62 -13.58 4.37
N GLU A 9 -4.51 -14.67 5.13
CA GLU A 9 -3.72 -15.83 4.74
C GLU A 9 -4.36 -16.63 3.60
N GLN A 10 -5.67 -16.89 3.68
CA GLN A 10 -6.41 -17.57 2.63
C GLN A 10 -6.38 -16.78 1.32
N ALA A 11 -6.59 -15.46 1.37
CA ALA A 11 -6.53 -14.60 0.19
C ALA A 11 -5.13 -14.57 -0.45
N ARG A 12 -4.04 -14.60 0.35
CA ARG A 12 -2.68 -14.74 -0.18
C ARG A 12 -2.46 -16.08 -0.87
N THR A 13 -3.03 -17.16 -0.36
CA THR A 13 -2.96 -18.48 -1.00
C THR A 13 -3.73 -18.48 -2.32
N LEU A 14 -4.96 -17.98 -2.35
CA LEU A 14 -5.74 -17.84 -3.58
C LEU A 14 -5.03 -17.00 -4.64
N LYS A 15 -4.37 -15.90 -4.25
CA LYS A 15 -3.54 -15.10 -5.15
C LYS A 15 -2.41 -15.93 -5.79
N ARG A 16 -1.70 -16.75 -5.01
CA ARG A 16 -0.63 -17.64 -5.53
C ARG A 16 -1.18 -18.69 -6.50
N GLU A 17 -2.42 -19.11 -6.31
CA GLU A 17 -3.12 -20.03 -7.22
C GLU A 17 -3.72 -19.35 -8.46
N GLY A 18 -3.55 -18.02 -8.60
CA GLY A 18 -4.15 -17.24 -9.69
C GLY A 18 -5.66 -16.99 -9.54
N LYS A 19 -6.26 -17.35 -8.41
CA LYS A 19 -7.69 -17.18 -8.11
C LYS A 19 -7.99 -15.78 -7.59
N TYR A 20 -7.75 -14.79 -8.44
CA TYR A 20 -7.76 -13.38 -8.04
C TYR A 20 -9.13 -12.86 -7.63
N ASP A 21 -10.22 -13.32 -8.25
CA ASP A 21 -11.59 -12.90 -7.91
C ASP A 21 -11.98 -13.36 -6.49
N GLU A 22 -11.64 -14.59 -6.15
CA GLU A 22 -11.90 -15.15 -4.82
C GLU A 22 -11.05 -14.45 -3.75
N ALA A 23 -9.77 -14.18 -4.07
CA ALA A 23 -8.88 -13.43 -3.19
C ALA A 23 -9.39 -11.99 -2.96
N LEU A 24 -9.88 -11.33 -4.01
CA LEU A 24 -10.46 -9.99 -3.93
C LEU A 24 -11.74 -9.97 -3.07
N SER A 25 -12.60 -10.99 -3.23
CA SER A 25 -13.81 -11.14 -2.42
C SER A 25 -13.47 -11.27 -0.93
N LEU A 26 -12.47 -12.08 -0.58
CA LEU A 26 -12.02 -12.24 0.81
C LEU A 26 -11.46 -10.94 1.40
N TYR A 27 -10.60 -10.23 0.66
CA TYR A 27 -10.09 -8.94 1.16
C TYR A 27 -11.21 -7.89 1.32
N SER A 28 -12.20 -7.90 0.43
CA SER A 28 -13.35 -6.99 0.53
C SER A 28 -14.20 -7.28 1.78
N GLU A 29 -14.42 -8.55 2.10
CA GLU A 29 -15.09 -8.95 3.35
C GLU A 29 -14.28 -8.53 4.58
N GLY A 30 -12.96 -8.76 4.55
CA GLY A 30 -12.05 -8.33 5.61
C GLY A 30 -12.06 -6.82 5.84
N LEU A 31 -12.02 -6.02 4.77
CA LEU A 31 -12.11 -4.55 4.85
C LEU A 31 -13.44 -4.10 5.46
N LYS A 32 -14.56 -4.72 5.08
CA LYS A 32 -15.86 -4.40 5.65
C LYS A 32 -15.88 -4.65 7.17
N ALA A 33 -15.36 -5.79 7.61
CA ALA A 33 -15.28 -6.12 9.02
C ALA A 33 -14.37 -5.15 9.79
N LEU A 34 -13.23 -4.78 9.21
CA LEU A 34 -12.29 -3.84 9.81
C LEU A 34 -12.81 -2.40 9.88
N ASN A 35 -13.50 -1.92 8.83
CA ASN A 35 -14.11 -0.59 8.84
C ASN A 35 -15.22 -0.49 9.89
N ASN A 36 -16.08 -1.51 10.01
CA ASN A 36 -17.09 -1.57 11.07
C ASN A 36 -16.45 -1.51 12.47
N ALA A 37 -15.31 -2.20 12.65
CA ALA A 37 -14.60 -2.19 13.92
C ALA A 37 -13.93 -0.83 14.20
N LEU A 38 -13.41 -0.16 13.18
CA LEU A 38 -12.89 1.20 13.29
C LEU A 38 -13.99 2.18 13.72
N GLU A 39 -15.14 2.14 13.04
CA GLU A 39 -16.31 2.97 13.40
C GLU A 39 -16.78 2.71 14.84
N GLN A 40 -16.82 1.44 15.24
CA GLN A 40 -17.15 1.07 16.62
C GLN A 40 -16.13 1.66 17.61
N PHE A 41 -14.83 1.50 17.32
CA PHE A 41 -13.76 2.03 18.17
C PHE A 41 -13.85 3.55 18.31
N GLU A 42 -14.09 4.26 17.21
CA GLU A 42 -14.24 5.72 17.20
C GLU A 42 -15.45 6.18 18.01
N ALA A 43 -16.54 5.39 18.03
CA ALA A 43 -17.75 5.71 18.76
C ALA A 43 -17.66 5.40 20.27
N THR A 44 -16.96 4.35 20.68
CA THR A 44 -17.03 3.82 22.05
C THR A 44 -15.68 3.75 22.77
N GLY A 45 -14.56 3.85 22.06
CA GLY A 45 -13.22 3.55 22.55
C GLY A 45 -12.88 2.05 22.62
N GLU A 46 -13.79 1.17 22.19
CA GLU A 46 -13.64 -0.29 22.23
C GLU A 46 -14.16 -0.92 20.94
N ALA A 47 -13.45 -1.88 20.37
CA ALA A 47 -13.91 -2.61 19.19
C ALA A 47 -13.75 -4.11 19.35
N GLN A 48 -14.75 -4.84 18.85
CA GLN A 48 -14.72 -6.29 18.78
C GLN A 48 -14.42 -6.72 17.34
N VAL A 49 -13.14 -6.90 17.04
CA VAL A 49 -12.73 -7.73 15.89
C VAL A 49 -12.55 -9.14 16.43
N VAL A 50 -12.99 -10.15 15.68
CA VAL A 50 -12.66 -11.55 16.01
C VAL A 50 -11.16 -11.75 15.77
N VAL A 51 -10.38 -11.44 16.79
CA VAL A 51 -8.97 -11.77 16.92
C VAL A 51 -8.92 -13.01 17.82
N GLU A 52 -8.19 -14.05 17.44
CA GLU A 52 -8.01 -15.21 18.31
C GLU A 52 -7.52 -14.76 19.70
N GLY A 53 -8.23 -15.17 20.77
CA GLY A 53 -7.73 -15.05 22.14
C GLY A 53 -7.87 -13.69 22.82
N THR A 54 -9.11 -13.21 23.00
CA THR A 54 -9.61 -12.53 24.23
C THR A 54 -9.05 -11.17 24.68
N GLU A 55 -8.59 -10.29 23.79
CA GLU A 55 -8.50 -8.85 24.09
C GLU A 55 -9.28 -8.01 23.07
N PRO A 56 -9.95 -6.91 23.48
CA PRO A 56 -10.54 -5.97 22.53
C PRO A 56 -9.46 -5.44 21.58
N ALA A 57 -9.80 -5.31 20.31
CA ALA A 57 -8.85 -4.83 19.31
C ALA A 57 -8.47 -3.38 19.63
N THR A 58 -7.18 -3.11 19.74
CA THR A 58 -6.66 -1.74 19.85
C THR A 58 -6.79 -1.03 18.49
N LEU A 59 -6.90 0.29 18.51
CA LEU A 59 -6.88 1.09 17.27
C LEU A 59 -5.65 0.76 16.41
N ASP A 60 -4.49 0.64 17.05
CA ASP A 60 -3.24 0.28 16.38
C ASP A 60 -3.32 -1.06 15.65
N PHE A 61 -3.96 -2.06 16.26
CA PHE A 61 -4.18 -3.35 15.62
C PHE A 61 -5.13 -3.22 14.42
N ILE A 62 -6.23 -2.49 14.56
CA ILE A 62 -7.22 -2.29 13.49
C ILE A 62 -6.57 -1.58 12.30
N LEU A 63 -5.84 -0.48 12.55
CA LEU A 63 -5.14 0.27 11.51
C LEU A 63 -4.07 -0.57 10.81
N PHE A 64 -3.31 -1.37 11.56
CA PHE A 64 -2.34 -2.30 10.98
C PHE A 64 -3.00 -3.32 10.04
N GLN A 65 -4.11 -3.91 10.46
CA GLN A 65 -4.85 -4.85 9.61
C GLN A 65 -5.44 -4.15 8.38
N LEU A 66 -6.05 -2.98 8.53
CA LEU A 66 -6.59 -2.20 7.40
C LEU A 66 -5.49 -1.89 6.39
N GLN A 67 -4.35 -1.38 6.84
CA GLN A 67 -3.21 -1.07 5.99
C GLN A 67 -2.75 -2.31 5.20
N SER A 68 -2.57 -3.43 5.88
CA SER A 68 -2.14 -4.69 5.27
C SER A 68 -3.16 -5.23 4.26
N THR A 69 -4.44 -5.18 4.59
CA THR A 69 -5.54 -5.66 3.75
C THR A 69 -5.67 -4.80 2.49
N TYR A 70 -5.65 -3.46 2.59
CA TYR A 70 -5.62 -2.58 1.41
C TYR A 70 -4.37 -2.81 0.55
N TYR A 71 -3.20 -2.93 1.19
CA TYR A 71 -1.94 -3.15 0.48
C TYR A 71 -1.95 -4.45 -0.33
N ASN A 72 -2.50 -5.54 0.21
CA ASN A 72 -2.58 -6.80 -0.52
C ASN A 72 -3.69 -6.82 -1.58
N LEU A 73 -4.80 -6.14 -1.33
CA LEU A 73 -5.87 -5.93 -2.31
C LEU A 73 -5.36 -5.13 -3.52
N ALA A 74 -4.52 -4.11 -3.30
CA ALA A 74 -3.87 -3.36 -4.38
C ALA A 74 -3.02 -4.26 -5.29
N LYS A 75 -2.29 -5.22 -4.70
CA LYS A 75 -1.48 -6.20 -5.44
C LYS A 75 -2.35 -7.10 -6.33
N ILE A 76 -3.51 -7.52 -5.84
CA ILE A 76 -4.45 -8.33 -6.64
C ILE A 76 -5.06 -7.50 -7.76
N ALA A 77 -5.50 -6.28 -7.46
CA ALA A 77 -6.05 -5.37 -8.46
C ALA A 77 -5.05 -5.11 -9.60
N TYR A 78 -3.78 -4.91 -9.25
CA TYR A 78 -2.69 -4.80 -10.22
C TYR A 78 -2.56 -6.07 -11.08
N LEU A 79 -2.62 -7.28 -10.48
CA LEU A 79 -2.55 -8.54 -11.22
C LEU A 79 -3.79 -8.80 -12.10
N LYS A 80 -4.92 -8.20 -11.75
CA LYS A 80 -6.17 -8.20 -12.54
C LYS A 80 -6.21 -7.10 -13.61
N GLU A 81 -5.14 -6.32 -13.75
CA GLU A 81 -5.05 -5.24 -14.73
C GLU A 81 -6.08 -4.12 -14.50
N ASP A 82 -6.41 -3.87 -13.23
CA ASP A 82 -7.21 -2.73 -12.78
C ASP A 82 -6.30 -1.69 -12.07
N PRO A 83 -5.60 -0.83 -12.85
CA PRO A 83 -4.67 0.15 -12.28
C PRO A 83 -5.37 1.19 -11.40
N SER A 84 -6.59 1.60 -11.75
CA SER A 84 -7.31 2.62 -10.99
C SER A 84 -7.61 2.13 -9.57
N TYR A 85 -8.14 0.91 -9.46
CA TYR A 85 -8.39 0.30 -8.16
C TYR A 85 -7.10 -0.02 -7.39
N ALA A 86 -6.05 -0.48 -8.08
CA ALA A 86 -4.74 -0.71 -7.46
C ALA A 86 -4.13 0.57 -6.86
N ILE A 87 -4.16 1.68 -7.61
CA ILE A 87 -3.65 2.99 -7.15
C ILE A 87 -4.40 3.43 -5.90
N ARG A 88 -5.74 3.44 -5.92
CA ARG A 88 -6.55 3.83 -4.76
C ARG A 88 -6.26 3.00 -3.53
N ALA A 89 -6.11 1.69 -3.69
CA ALA A 89 -5.78 0.79 -2.60
C ALA A 89 -4.37 1.01 -2.04
N TYR A 90 -3.36 1.28 -2.89
CA TYR A 90 -2.03 1.68 -2.42
C TYR A 90 -2.05 3.03 -1.70
N LEU A 91 -2.82 4.00 -2.19
CA LEU A 91 -3.02 5.29 -1.52
C LEU A 91 -3.63 5.11 -0.13
N ALA A 92 -4.69 4.32 -0.01
CA ALA A 92 -5.34 4.02 1.26
C ALA A 92 -4.38 3.36 2.25
N ALA A 93 -3.62 2.35 1.81
CA ALA A 93 -2.62 1.69 2.65
C ALA A 93 -1.53 2.66 3.12
N MET A 94 -0.97 3.47 2.23
CA MET A 94 0.06 4.45 2.57
C MET A 94 -0.48 5.56 3.48
N HIS A 95 -1.74 5.99 3.28
CA HIS A 95 -2.38 7.00 4.11
C HIS A 95 -2.50 6.52 5.56
N ILE A 96 -2.99 5.29 5.80
CA ILE A 96 -3.09 4.73 7.15
C ILE A 96 -1.72 4.67 7.85
N GLU A 97 -0.67 4.31 7.12
CA GLU A 97 0.67 4.25 7.69
C GLU A 97 1.21 5.64 8.04
N ILE A 98 1.04 6.60 7.14
CA ILE A 98 1.47 7.98 7.40
C ILE A 98 0.63 8.64 8.50
N SER A 99 -0.67 8.33 8.60
CA SER A 99 -1.53 8.86 9.67
C SER A 99 -1.09 8.37 11.04
N LYS A 100 -0.68 7.09 11.15
CA LYS A 100 -0.03 6.57 12.35
C LYS A 100 1.25 7.32 12.68
N VAL A 101 2.15 7.49 11.71
CA VAL A 101 3.40 8.25 11.92
C VAL A 101 3.12 9.70 12.34
N ALA A 102 2.11 10.35 11.75
CA ALA A 102 1.69 11.69 12.12
C ALA A 102 1.20 11.75 13.58
N SER A 103 0.40 10.77 13.99
CA SER A 103 -0.04 10.63 15.38
C SER A 103 1.15 10.44 16.33
N ASP A 104 2.08 9.53 16.02
CA ASP A 104 3.26 9.25 16.84
C ASP A 104 4.17 10.46 17.00
N ILE A 105 4.30 11.30 15.95
CA ILE A 105 5.01 12.57 16.03
C ILE A 105 4.31 13.53 17.00
N ARG A 106 2.99 13.67 16.86
CA ARG A 106 2.16 14.58 17.67
C ARG A 106 2.14 14.18 19.15
N THR A 107 2.08 12.88 19.45
CA THR A 107 2.04 12.35 20.82
C THR A 107 3.42 12.14 21.43
N GLY A 108 4.50 12.33 20.64
CA GLY A 108 5.87 12.11 21.08
C GLY A 108 6.24 10.62 21.21
N GLN A 109 5.44 9.71 20.65
CA GLN A 109 5.61 8.26 20.71
C GLN A 109 6.45 7.69 19.56
N LEU A 110 6.91 8.54 18.63
CA LEU A 110 7.80 8.11 17.54
C LEU A 110 9.03 7.37 18.08
N SER A 111 9.37 6.23 17.47
CA SER A 111 10.52 5.42 17.91
C SER A 111 11.84 6.17 17.75
N GLU A 112 12.85 5.80 18.55
CA GLU A 112 14.19 6.42 18.45
C GLU A 112 14.85 6.18 17.09
N ASP A 113 14.58 5.04 16.44
CA ASP A 113 15.08 4.75 15.10
C ASP A 113 14.51 5.74 14.07
N TYR A 114 13.20 6.01 14.11
CA TYR A 114 12.60 7.01 13.23
C TYR A 114 13.11 8.42 13.54
N LYS A 115 13.24 8.80 14.82
CA LYS A 115 13.82 10.10 15.19
C LYS A 115 15.24 10.24 14.64
N LYS A 116 16.06 9.19 14.74
CA LYS A 116 17.43 9.18 14.21
C LYS A 116 17.44 9.28 12.69
N ALA A 117 16.59 8.52 12.00
CA ALA A 117 16.46 8.58 10.55
C ALA A 117 16.02 9.98 10.10
N PHE A 118 15.02 10.58 10.75
CA PHE A 118 14.51 11.90 10.37
C PHE A 118 15.56 13.00 10.51
N ARG A 119 16.45 12.91 11.51
CA ARG A 119 17.59 13.84 11.66
C ARG A 119 18.63 13.73 10.53
N GLN A 120 18.61 12.66 9.75
CA GLN A 120 19.52 12.48 8.60
C GLN A 120 18.98 13.12 7.32
N ILE A 121 17.71 13.56 7.30
CA ILE A 121 17.14 14.27 6.15
C ILE A 121 17.74 15.69 6.12
N PRO A 122 18.28 16.15 4.96
CA PRO A 122 18.75 17.52 4.81
C PRO A 122 17.65 18.53 5.17
N GLN A 123 18.00 19.59 5.89
CA GLN A 123 17.04 20.60 6.37
C GLN A 123 16.26 21.25 5.22
N GLU A 124 16.92 21.44 4.08
CA GLU A 124 16.31 21.99 2.86
C GLU A 124 15.22 21.07 2.30
N ALA A 125 15.37 19.75 2.46
CA ALA A 125 14.37 18.77 2.05
C ALA A 125 13.21 18.72 3.04
N VAL A 126 13.50 18.81 4.36
CA VAL A 126 12.46 18.87 5.41
C VAL A 126 11.52 20.07 5.18
N ALA A 127 12.08 21.23 4.82
CA ALA A 127 11.30 22.45 4.55
C ALA A 127 10.35 22.33 3.34
N GLN A 128 10.55 21.34 2.47
CA GLN A 128 9.71 21.10 1.29
C GLN A 128 8.67 19.99 1.51
N LEU A 129 8.64 19.37 2.69
CA LEU A 129 7.68 18.32 2.98
C LEU A 129 6.26 18.91 3.07
N PRO A 130 5.24 18.23 2.49
CA PRO A 130 3.85 18.66 2.62
C PRO A 130 3.33 18.52 4.07
N HIS A 131 3.96 17.64 4.85
CA HIS A 131 3.66 17.37 6.26
C HIS A 131 4.89 16.74 6.93
N PRO A 132 5.17 16.95 8.23
CA PRO A 132 6.33 16.35 8.91
C PRO A 132 6.39 14.81 8.77
N ALA A 133 5.24 14.13 8.81
CA ALA A 133 5.16 12.68 8.64
C ALA A 133 5.59 12.21 7.23
N ALA A 134 5.60 13.07 6.21
CA ALA A 134 6.07 12.74 4.87
C ALA A 134 7.57 12.34 4.84
N ALA A 135 8.34 12.73 5.87
CA ALA A 135 9.71 12.26 6.08
C ALA A 135 9.83 10.73 6.08
N TYR A 136 8.77 10.02 6.49
CA TYR A 136 8.70 8.57 6.44
C TYR A 136 8.95 7.99 5.02
N ILE A 137 8.47 8.69 3.98
CA ILE A 137 8.58 8.24 2.58
C ILE A 137 10.04 8.15 2.12
N TYR A 138 10.97 8.90 2.72
CA TYR A 138 12.40 8.81 2.40
C TYR A 138 13.02 7.46 2.77
N PHE A 139 12.43 6.76 3.74
CA PHE A 139 12.94 5.50 4.27
C PHE A 139 12.09 4.30 3.86
N GLU A 140 10.82 4.52 3.49
CA GLU A 140 9.97 3.50 2.92
C GLU A 140 10.41 3.19 1.48
N ARG A 141 10.91 1.97 1.27
CA ARG A 141 11.40 1.52 -0.04
C ARG A 141 10.39 0.68 -0.78
N ASP A 142 9.40 0.08 -0.12
CA ASP A 142 8.52 -0.92 -0.69
C ASP A 142 7.31 -0.32 -1.39
N LYS A 143 6.40 0.32 -0.63
CA LYS A 143 5.12 0.83 -1.16
C LYS A 143 5.26 1.82 -2.32
N PRO A 144 6.26 2.73 -2.35
CA PRO A 144 6.53 3.59 -3.51
C PRO A 144 6.75 2.82 -4.81
N ARG A 145 7.48 1.71 -4.78
CA ARG A 145 7.72 0.91 -5.99
C ARG A 145 6.43 0.32 -6.53
N HIS A 146 5.61 -0.21 -5.63
CA HIS A 146 4.32 -0.82 -5.97
C HIS A 146 3.33 0.15 -6.61
N ILE A 147 3.18 1.36 -6.07
CA ILE A 147 2.29 2.36 -6.66
C ILE A 147 2.83 2.89 -8.00
N ALA A 148 4.15 2.97 -8.14
CA ALA A 148 4.78 3.34 -9.41
C ALA A 148 4.44 2.34 -10.50
N HIS A 149 4.53 1.03 -10.22
CA HIS A 149 4.07 -0.01 -11.16
C HIS A 149 2.59 0.15 -11.53
N ALA A 150 1.72 0.37 -10.55
CA ALA A 150 0.29 0.55 -10.81
C ALA A 150 -0.02 1.77 -11.70
N PHE A 151 0.81 2.81 -11.66
CA PHE A 151 0.65 4.00 -12.48
C PHE A 151 1.33 3.89 -13.86
N MET A 152 2.57 3.41 -13.87
CA MET A 152 3.47 3.48 -15.03
C MET A 152 3.20 2.34 -16.01
N ASP A 153 2.96 1.12 -15.51
CA ASP A 153 2.88 -0.08 -16.36
C ASP A 153 1.62 -0.12 -17.24
N TYR A 154 0.65 0.75 -16.95
CA TYR A 154 -0.60 0.92 -17.71
C TYR A 154 -0.69 2.29 -18.41
N ASN A 155 0.35 3.12 -18.31
CA ASN A 155 0.40 4.41 -18.99
C ASN A 155 1.02 4.25 -20.38
N GLU A 156 0.23 4.46 -21.44
CA GLU A 156 0.71 4.27 -22.81
C GLU A 156 1.93 5.12 -23.17
N ASP A 157 2.01 6.36 -22.66
CA ASP A 157 3.12 7.27 -22.98
C ASP A 157 4.40 6.80 -22.29
N PHE A 158 4.29 6.33 -21.04
CA PHE A 158 5.40 5.69 -20.36
C PHE A 158 5.84 4.45 -21.12
N LEU A 159 4.92 3.56 -21.51
CA LEU A 159 5.20 2.33 -22.26
C LEU A 159 5.88 2.58 -23.62
N LYS A 160 5.67 3.76 -24.23
CA LYS A 160 6.32 4.20 -25.47
C LYS A 160 7.69 4.85 -25.23
N SER A 161 8.05 5.17 -23.98
CA SER A 161 9.32 5.79 -23.63
C SER A 161 10.48 4.78 -23.68
N ALA A 162 11.71 5.28 -23.87
CA ALA A 162 12.92 4.44 -23.79
C ALA A 162 13.17 3.87 -22.38
N GLU A 163 12.48 4.39 -21.37
CA GLU A 163 12.61 3.99 -19.96
C GLU A 163 11.64 2.87 -19.60
N ALA A 164 10.54 2.70 -20.34
CA ALA A 164 9.67 1.55 -20.16
C ALA A 164 10.35 0.29 -20.67
N ASN A 165 10.48 -0.68 -19.77
CA ASN A 165 10.97 -1.98 -20.14
C ASN A 165 9.97 -3.06 -19.74
N PRO A 166 9.19 -3.60 -20.69
CA PRO A 166 8.21 -4.66 -20.44
C PRO A 166 8.80 -5.86 -19.68
N LYS A 167 10.11 -6.08 -19.78
CA LYS A 167 10.82 -7.13 -19.05
C LYS A 167 10.76 -6.97 -17.52
N TYR A 168 10.85 -5.74 -17.02
CA TYR A 168 10.76 -5.47 -15.58
C TYR A 168 9.32 -5.55 -15.09
N VAL A 169 8.35 -5.17 -15.92
CA VAL A 169 6.91 -5.36 -15.64
C VAL A 169 6.57 -6.85 -15.50
N ALA A 170 7.09 -7.69 -16.41
CA ALA A 170 6.91 -9.14 -16.35
C ALA A 170 7.53 -9.74 -15.08
N ALA A 171 8.78 -9.37 -14.76
CA ALA A 171 9.45 -9.80 -13.54
C ALA A 171 8.69 -9.38 -12.28
N TYR A 172 8.21 -8.13 -12.22
CA TYR A 172 7.39 -7.62 -11.12
C TYR A 172 6.06 -8.39 -10.98
N LYS A 173 5.32 -8.64 -12.08
CA LYS A 173 4.11 -9.47 -12.06
C LYS A 173 4.39 -10.87 -11.48
N ALA A 174 5.47 -11.52 -11.90
CA ALA A 174 5.86 -12.84 -11.40
C ALA A 174 6.22 -12.84 -9.91
N LYS A 175 7.03 -11.85 -9.48
CA LYS A 175 7.35 -11.62 -8.06
C LYS A 175 6.09 -11.41 -7.22
N LEU A 176 5.12 -10.68 -7.77
CA LEU A 176 3.89 -10.34 -7.08
C LEU A 176 2.95 -11.52 -6.90
N ARG A 177 2.89 -12.44 -7.88
CA ARG A 177 2.15 -13.71 -7.76
C ARG A 177 2.68 -14.53 -6.59
N GLY A 178 4.00 -14.68 -6.50
CA GLY A 178 4.64 -15.47 -5.45
C GLY A 178 4.35 -16.97 -5.58
N ASP A 179 4.13 -17.42 -6.82
CA ASP A 179 3.84 -18.80 -7.23
C ASP A 179 5.10 -19.60 -7.61
N GLY A 180 6.28 -19.00 -7.44
CA GLY A 180 7.57 -19.59 -7.81
C GLY A 180 8.04 -19.28 -9.24
N SER A 181 7.23 -18.60 -10.06
CA SER A 181 7.56 -18.30 -11.47
C SER A 181 8.64 -17.22 -11.68
N TYR A 182 9.08 -16.54 -10.63
CA TYR A 182 9.95 -15.36 -10.75
C TYR A 182 11.28 -15.67 -11.46
N GLU A 183 11.98 -16.73 -11.06
CA GLU A 183 13.27 -17.11 -11.67
C GLU A 183 13.13 -17.49 -13.15
N ASP A 184 12.06 -18.22 -13.50
CA ASP A 184 11.78 -18.60 -14.89
C ASP A 184 11.48 -17.37 -15.75
N VAL A 185 10.75 -16.38 -15.22
CA VAL A 185 10.47 -15.13 -15.93
C VAL A 185 11.74 -14.30 -16.12
N LEU A 186 12.63 -14.19 -15.12
CA LEU A 186 13.94 -13.56 -15.29
C LEU A 186 14.75 -14.26 -16.41
N LYS A 187 14.75 -15.60 -16.38
CA LYS A 187 15.03 -16.55 -17.46
C LYS A 187 14.67 -16.04 -18.85
N GLU A 188 13.37 -16.04 -19.10
CA GLU A 188 12.74 -15.76 -20.39
C GLU A 188 13.00 -14.33 -20.86
N GLN A 189 13.06 -13.39 -19.92
CA GLN A 189 13.28 -11.97 -20.19
C GLN A 189 14.77 -11.61 -20.38
N GLY A 190 15.68 -12.56 -20.15
CA GLY A 190 17.13 -12.35 -20.29
C GLY A 190 17.67 -11.28 -19.34
N ILE A 191 17.17 -11.25 -18.11
CA ILE A 191 17.62 -10.33 -17.05
C ILE A 191 17.97 -11.06 -15.76
N THR A 192 18.81 -10.44 -14.94
CA THR A 192 19.12 -10.93 -13.59
C THR A 192 18.22 -10.31 -12.53
N GLU A 193 18.21 -10.91 -11.33
CA GLU A 193 17.52 -10.32 -10.19
C GLU A 193 18.12 -8.95 -9.82
N GLU A 194 19.44 -8.78 -9.91
CA GLU A 194 20.11 -7.50 -9.65
C GLU A 194 19.67 -6.42 -10.63
N GLU A 195 19.52 -6.74 -11.91
CA GLU A 195 19.01 -5.80 -12.91
C GLU A 195 17.56 -5.40 -12.63
N SER A 196 16.71 -6.37 -12.25
CA SER A 196 15.33 -6.10 -11.86
C SER A 196 15.27 -5.20 -10.62
N ASN A 197 16.04 -5.52 -9.58
CA ASN A 197 16.10 -4.74 -8.34
C ASN A 197 16.73 -3.34 -8.56
N ALA A 198 17.68 -3.23 -9.48
CA ALA A 198 18.25 -1.93 -9.87
C ALA A 198 17.18 -1.06 -10.54
N ALA A 199 16.37 -1.62 -11.45
CA ALA A 199 15.30 -0.87 -12.09
C ALA A 199 14.23 -0.40 -11.09
N GLU A 200 13.84 -1.28 -10.16
CA GLU A 200 12.94 -0.99 -9.04
C GLU A 200 13.41 0.22 -8.21
N LEU A 201 14.72 0.31 -7.92
CA LEU A 201 15.29 1.38 -7.10
C LEU A 201 15.62 2.66 -7.87
N GLN A 202 15.98 2.55 -9.16
CA GLN A 202 16.39 3.69 -9.98
C GLN A 202 15.20 4.42 -10.61
N PHE A 203 14.15 3.70 -10.97
CA PHE A 203 13.01 4.25 -11.71
C PHE A 203 11.72 4.27 -10.89
N TYR A 204 11.27 3.11 -10.40
CA TYR A 204 9.97 2.97 -9.75
C TYR A 204 9.93 3.63 -8.37
N TRP A 205 10.93 3.37 -7.51
CA TRP A 205 10.96 3.94 -6.16
C TRP A 205 10.96 5.49 -6.17
N PRO A 206 11.84 6.19 -6.92
CA PRO A 206 11.84 7.65 -6.94
C PRO A 206 10.55 8.23 -7.51
N PHE A 207 9.94 7.58 -8.50
CA PHE A 207 8.65 7.99 -9.04
C PHE A 207 7.57 7.90 -7.97
N GLY A 208 7.39 6.73 -7.36
CA GLY A 208 6.34 6.51 -6.35
C GLY A 208 6.50 7.38 -5.12
N ALA A 209 7.75 7.62 -4.68
CA ALA A 209 8.03 8.48 -3.54
C ALA A 209 7.61 9.92 -3.84
N ARG A 210 7.96 10.44 -5.03
CA ARG A 210 7.50 11.76 -5.48
C ARG A 210 5.98 11.82 -5.66
N PHE A 211 5.39 10.75 -6.18
CA PHE A 211 3.95 10.65 -6.36
C PHE A 211 3.22 10.80 -5.03
N PHE A 212 3.57 10.00 -4.01
CA PHE A 212 2.97 10.14 -2.68
C PHE A 212 3.18 11.53 -2.07
N MET A 213 4.40 12.07 -2.16
CA MET A 213 4.73 13.39 -1.58
C MET A 213 3.99 14.55 -2.24
N LYS A 214 3.70 14.49 -3.55
CA LYS A 214 3.15 15.65 -4.27
C LYS A 214 1.68 15.55 -4.62
N ASN A 215 1.23 14.36 -5.06
CA ASN A 215 -0.05 14.23 -5.76
C ASN A 215 -0.91 13.07 -5.25
N GLY A 216 -0.32 12.08 -4.58
CA GLY A 216 -1.01 10.84 -4.24
C GLY A 216 -1.82 10.93 -2.95
N LEU A 217 -1.23 11.48 -1.89
CA LEU A 217 -1.88 11.54 -0.58
C LEU A 217 -2.66 12.84 -0.40
N ASP A 218 -3.80 12.76 0.28
CA ASP A 218 -4.54 13.94 0.72
C ASP A 218 -3.92 14.46 2.02
N TRP A 219 -2.87 15.27 1.88
CA TRP A 219 -2.13 15.83 2.99
C TRP A 219 -2.98 16.73 3.91
N SER A 220 -4.10 17.26 3.42
CA SER A 220 -5.01 18.08 4.23
C SER A 220 -5.85 17.25 5.20
N ARG A 221 -6.02 15.95 4.89
CA ARG A 221 -6.78 14.98 5.69
C ARG A 221 -5.90 13.84 6.18
N ILE A 222 -4.58 14.04 6.31
CA ILE A 222 -3.64 12.95 6.59
C ILE A 222 -3.84 12.24 7.94
N ASP A 223 -4.53 12.90 8.89
CA ASP A 223 -4.89 12.33 10.18
C ASP A 223 -6.17 11.45 10.11
N ALA A 224 -6.88 11.44 9.00
CA ALA A 224 -8.12 10.69 8.85
C ALA A 224 -7.84 9.20 8.63
N THR A 225 -8.54 8.38 9.41
CA THR A 225 -8.46 6.91 9.40
C THR A 225 -9.45 6.28 8.42
N ASN A 226 -10.56 6.97 8.12
CA ASN A 226 -11.54 6.55 7.11
C ASN A 226 -11.04 6.83 5.68
N VAL A 227 -10.07 6.04 5.23
CA VAL A 227 -9.48 6.14 3.90
C VAL A 227 -10.42 5.68 2.78
N PHE A 228 -11.50 4.97 3.11
CA PHE A 228 -12.52 4.57 2.13
C PHE A 228 -13.22 5.81 1.54
N GLU A 229 -13.66 6.73 2.41
CA GLU A 229 -14.25 8.01 1.99
C GLU A 229 -13.29 8.83 1.12
N ILE A 230 -12.00 8.83 1.47
CA ILE A 230 -10.98 9.64 0.79
C ILE A 230 -10.72 9.13 -0.62
N TYR A 231 -10.53 7.82 -0.79
CA TYR A 231 -9.99 7.26 -2.02
C TYR A 231 -10.99 6.47 -2.87
N PHE A 232 -12.13 6.06 -2.32
CA PHE A 232 -13.09 5.20 -3.03
C PHE A 232 -14.46 5.86 -3.24
N GLU A 233 -14.99 6.65 -2.30
CA GLU A 233 -16.32 7.27 -2.45
C GLU A 233 -16.36 8.46 -3.43
N SER A 234 -15.22 9.11 -3.70
CA SER A 234 -15.18 10.31 -4.54
C SER A 234 -15.58 10.07 -6.01
N GLU A 235 -15.54 8.82 -6.50
CA GLU A 235 -16.04 8.43 -7.84
C GLU A 235 -17.51 8.00 -7.87
N GLU A 236 -18.06 7.46 -6.78
CA GLU A 236 -19.49 7.10 -6.73
C GLU A 236 -20.40 8.33 -6.84
N ARG A 237 -19.90 9.51 -6.45
CA ARG A 237 -20.63 10.79 -6.63
C ARG A 237 -20.59 11.33 -8.05
N GLN A 238 -19.70 10.85 -8.91
CA GLN A 238 -19.63 11.29 -10.32
C GLN A 238 -20.43 10.37 -11.26
N THR A 239 -20.90 9.22 -10.75
CA THR A 239 -21.68 8.23 -11.49
C THR A 239 -23.15 8.15 -11.05
N ARG A 240 -23.59 9.01 -10.11
CA ARG A 240 -24.99 9.22 -9.72
C ARG A 240 -25.46 10.60 -10.13
#